data_AF-A0A3C0EAP6-F1
#
_entry.id   AF-A0A3C0EAP6-F1
#
_cell.length_a   1.000
_cell.length_b   1.000
_cell.length_c   1.000
_cell.angle_alpha   90.00
_cell.angle_beta   90.00
_cell.angle_gamma   90.00
#
_symmetry.space_group_name_H-M   'P 1'
#
loop_
_entity.id
_entity.type
_entity.pdbx_description
1 polymer ?
#
loop_
_entity_poly.entity_id
_entity_poly.type
_entity_poly.pdbx_seq_one_letter_code
_entity_poly.pdbx_strand_id
1 'polypeptide(L)'
;MKAGRSRRRRAAEQDAEETTSLTVESERAILVAMELRNKRSQWSLEETLSELSYLTQAAGAEVAGQITQRSDRFAQTYVGKGKVEEINELVAQEEAQVVIFDDELTP
;
A
#
# COMPACT_ATOMS: atom_id res chain seq x y z
N MET A 1 37.55 -38.44 -49.16
CA MET A 1 37.04 -37.08 -49.42
C MET A 1 35.52 -37.09 -49.58
N LYS A 2 34.76 -36.53 -48.62
CA LYS A 2 33.63 -35.61 -48.84
C LYS A 2 33.05 -35.20 -47.49
N ALA A 3 32.88 -33.89 -47.37
CA ALA A 3 32.55 -33.14 -46.18
C ALA A 3 31.05 -33.21 -45.81
N GLY A 4 30.78 -32.95 -44.53
CA GLY A 4 29.74 -32.01 -44.11
C GLY A 4 28.30 -32.49 -44.21
N ARG A 5 27.70 -32.76 -43.05
CA ARG A 5 26.30 -32.41 -42.78
C ARG A 5 26.10 -32.18 -41.28
N SER A 6 26.03 -30.89 -40.96
CA SER A 6 25.10 -30.31 -39.98
C SER A 6 25.19 -30.88 -38.55
N ARG A 7 25.96 -30.30 -37.62
CA ARG A 7 25.85 -28.90 -37.13
C ARG A 7 24.43 -28.34 -37.05
N ARG A 8 23.40 -29.17 -36.85
CA ARG A 8 22.00 -28.71 -36.68
C ARG A 8 21.32 -29.15 -35.39
N ARG A 9 22.09 -29.66 -34.41
CA ARG A 9 21.54 -30.01 -33.09
C ARG A 9 21.87 -29.03 -31.96
N ARG A 10 22.75 -28.05 -32.18
CA ARG A 10 23.17 -27.10 -31.13
C ARG A 10 22.47 -25.75 -31.11
N ALA A 11 21.54 -25.49 -32.04
CA ALA A 11 20.88 -24.18 -32.15
C ALA A 11 19.44 -24.17 -31.59
N ALA A 12 18.92 -25.29 -31.07
CA ALA A 12 17.54 -25.37 -30.56
C ALA A 12 17.47 -25.58 -29.03
N GLU A 13 18.61 -25.68 -28.35
CA GLU A 13 18.70 -25.86 -26.88
C GLU A 13 19.13 -24.58 -26.16
N GLN A 14 19.37 -23.48 -26.88
CA GLN A 14 19.84 -22.21 -26.29
C GLN A 14 18.75 -21.15 -26.13
N ASP A 15 17.51 -21.43 -26.57
CA ASP A 15 16.38 -20.50 -26.46
C ASP A 15 15.38 -20.87 -25.36
N ALA A 16 15.73 -21.83 -24.49
CA ALA A 16 14.88 -22.24 -23.38
C ALA A 16 15.13 -21.40 -22.12
N GLU A 17 14.21 -20.45 -21.91
CA GLU A 17 13.76 -19.95 -20.60
C GLU A 17 14.75 -19.12 -19.78
N GLU A 18 15.06 -17.91 -20.26
CA GLU A 18 15.40 -16.81 -19.35
C GLU A 18 14.09 -16.23 -18.76
N THR A 19 13.48 -16.99 -17.83
CA THR A 19 12.29 -16.54 -17.11
C THR A 19 12.71 -15.41 -16.16
N THR A 20 12.46 -14.16 -16.56
CA THR A 20 12.61 -13.01 -15.67
C THR A 20 11.67 -13.19 -14.48
N SER A 21 12.23 -13.40 -13.29
CA SER A 21 11.49 -13.40 -12.03
C SER A 21 10.94 -11.99 -11.77
N LEU A 22 9.64 -11.80 -11.96
CA LEU A 22 8.96 -10.56 -11.56
C LEU A 22 8.62 -10.66 -10.08
N THR A 23 9.38 -9.98 -9.22
CA THR A 23 8.98 -9.78 -7.82
C THR A 23 7.98 -8.63 -7.76
N VAL A 24 6.83 -8.88 -7.15
CA VAL A 24 5.87 -7.83 -6.82
C VAL A 24 6.21 -7.38 -5.40
N GLU A 25 6.81 -6.20 -5.28
CA GLU A 25 7.07 -5.58 -3.99
C GLU A 25 5.74 -5.10 -3.40
N SER A 26 5.55 -5.34 -2.10
CA SER A 26 4.35 -4.90 -1.38
C SER A 26 4.31 -3.38 -1.28
N GLU A 27 3.14 -2.77 -1.52
CA GLU A 27 2.99 -1.33 -1.31
C GLU A 27 3.03 -1.00 0.19
N ARG A 28 3.82 0.00 0.56
CA ARG A 28 3.87 0.53 1.93
C ARG A 28 2.75 1.55 2.12
N ALA A 29 1.91 1.32 3.13
CA ALA A 29 0.70 2.06 3.40
C ALA A 29 0.76 2.82 4.73
N ILE A 30 0.28 4.06 4.72
CA ILE A 30 -0.08 4.81 5.94
C ILE A 30 -1.59 4.75 6.12
N LEU A 31 -2.05 4.35 7.30
CA LEU A 31 -3.47 4.30 7.65
C LEU A 31 -3.90 5.57 8.35
N VAL A 32 -5.06 6.11 7.99
CA VAL A 32 -5.61 7.35 8.58
C VAL A 32 -7.04 7.11 9.02
N ALA A 33 -7.29 7.28 10.33
CA ALA A 33 -8.63 7.16 10.91
C ALA A 33 -8.98 8.38 11.76
N MET A 34 -10.26 8.77 11.75
CA MET A 34 -10.77 9.86 12.58
C MET A 34 -11.99 9.43 13.39
N GLU A 35 -12.07 9.91 14.63
CA GLU A 35 -13.25 9.79 15.47
C GLU A 35 -13.82 11.16 15.81
N LEU A 36 -15.13 11.30 15.58
CA LEU A 36 -15.88 12.49 15.96
C LEU A 36 -16.48 12.29 17.35
N ARG A 37 -16.02 13.08 18.33
CA ARG A 37 -16.44 12.96 19.73
C ARG A 37 -17.96 13.08 19.92
N ASN A 38 -18.62 13.84 19.05
CA ASN A 38 -20.05 14.12 19.12
C ASN A 38 -20.92 13.17 18.27
N LYS A 39 -20.30 12.19 17.58
CA LYS A 39 -21.00 11.18 16.78
C LYS A 39 -20.82 9.82 17.47
N ARG A 40 -21.92 9.13 17.76
CA ARG A 40 -21.82 7.74 18.24
C ARG A 40 -21.27 6.89 17.11
N SER A 41 -20.07 6.36 17.29
CA SER A 41 -19.51 5.28 16.46
C SER A 41 -19.90 3.93 17.04
N GLN A 42 -20.05 2.92 16.18
CA GLN A 42 -20.23 1.53 16.61
C GLN A 42 -18.90 0.90 17.05
N TRP A 43 -17.78 1.42 16.53
CA TRP A 43 -16.43 0.92 16.78
C TRP A 43 -15.54 2.03 17.34
N SER A 44 -14.61 1.64 18.22
CA SER A 44 -13.55 2.53 18.68
C SER A 44 -12.54 2.81 17.56
N LEU A 45 -11.72 3.85 17.72
CA LEU A 45 -10.59 4.09 16.82
C LEU A 45 -9.65 2.89 16.74
N GLU A 46 -9.40 2.21 17.86
CA GLU A 46 -8.51 1.06 17.89
C GLU A 46 -9.10 -0.12 17.11
N GLU A 47 -10.39 -0.40 17.26
CA GLU A 47 -11.08 -1.46 16.49
C GLU A 47 -11.07 -1.16 14.99
N THR A 48 -11.35 0.09 14.64
CA THR A 48 -11.34 0.60 13.27
C THR A 48 -9.96 0.42 12.62
N LEU A 49 -8.90 0.86 13.29
CA LEU A 49 -7.53 0.70 12.79
C LEU A 49 -7.07 -0.76 12.73
N SER A 50 -7.52 -1.60 13.67
CA SER A 50 -7.22 -3.02 13.66
C SER A 50 -7.80 -3.69 12.42
N GLU A 51 -9.05 -3.40 12.08
CA GLU A 51 -9.70 -3.91 10.87
C GLU A 51 -9.04 -3.33 9.61
N LEU A 52 -8.79 -2.02 9.56
CA LEU A 52 -8.16 -1.39 8.41
C LEU A 52 -6.76 -1.97 8.13
N SER A 53 -6.00 -2.25 9.20
CA SER A 53 -4.69 -2.92 9.11
C SER A 53 -4.82 -4.35 8.59
N TYR A 54 -5.80 -5.11 9.08
CA TYR A 54 -6.07 -6.47 8.60
C TYR A 54 -6.42 -6.47 7.11
N LEU A 55 -7.32 -5.58 6.68
CA LEU A 55 -7.73 -5.45 5.28
C LEU A 55 -6.57 -5.02 4.38
N THR A 56 -5.74 -4.09 4.84
CA THR A 56 -4.54 -3.63 4.12
C THR A 56 -3.56 -4.79 3.86
N GLN A 57 -3.29 -5.60 4.89
CA GLN A 57 -2.44 -6.78 4.77
C GLN A 57 -3.07 -7.85 3.87
N ALA A 58 -4.38 -8.07 3.99
CA ALA A 58 -5.11 -9.00 3.13
C ALA A 58 -5.09 -8.57 1.64
N ALA A 59 -5.01 -7.26 1.38
CA ALA A 59 -4.83 -6.69 0.04
C ALA A 59 -3.38 -6.76 -0.48
N GLY A 60 -2.43 -7.24 0.34
CA GLY A 60 -1.03 -7.41 -0.05
C GLY A 60 -0.15 -6.18 0.17
N ALA A 61 -0.62 -5.19 0.93
CA ALA A 61 0.14 -4.01 1.33
C ALA A 61 0.73 -4.15 2.75
N GLU A 62 1.87 -3.52 2.99
CA GLU A 62 2.53 -3.44 4.30
C GLU A 62 2.07 -2.18 5.04
N VAL A 63 1.64 -2.32 6.29
CA VAL A 63 1.30 -1.15 7.12
C VAL A 63 2.58 -0.55 7.69
N ALA A 64 3.00 0.58 7.14
CA ALA A 64 4.22 1.27 7.54
C ALA A 64 3.98 2.31 8.65
N GLY A 65 2.73 2.77 8.84
CA GLY A 65 2.40 3.72 9.89
C GLY A 65 0.91 3.99 10.00
N GLN A 66 0.52 4.67 11.09
CA GLN A 66 -0.88 5.00 11.38
C GLN A 66 -0.99 6.42 11.95
N ILE A 67 -1.99 7.16 11.50
CA ILE A 67 -2.33 8.50 11.97
C ILE A 67 -3.78 8.49 12.44
N THR A 68 -4.01 9.03 13.64
CA THR A 68 -5.36 9.21 14.17
C THR A 68 -5.68 10.66 14.50
N GLN A 69 -6.96 11.00 14.40
CA GLN A 69 -7.48 12.29 14.88
C GLN A 69 -8.77 12.09 15.66
N ARG A 70 -8.86 12.69 16.85
CA ARG A 70 -10.14 12.88 17.56
C ARG A 70 -10.57 14.34 17.42
N SER A 71 -11.75 14.58 16.86
CA SER A 71 -12.25 15.95 16.61
C SER A 71 -13.68 16.15 17.12
N ASP A 72 -14.01 17.38 17.50
CA ASP A 72 -15.38 17.77 17.86
C ASP A 72 -16.20 18.22 16.63
N ARG A 73 -15.52 18.48 15.51
CA ARG A 73 -16.10 19.04 14.28
C ARG A 73 -15.47 18.46 13.03
N PHE A 74 -16.22 18.47 11.94
CA PHE A 74 -15.70 18.21 10.60
C PHE A 74 -14.78 19.37 10.16
N ALA A 75 -13.69 19.02 9.48
CA ALA A 75 -12.85 19.98 8.77
C ALA A 75 -13.20 19.98 7.27
N GLN A 76 -12.62 20.92 6.51
CA GLN A 76 -12.77 20.92 5.05
C GLN A 76 -12.09 19.71 4.40
N THR A 77 -11.02 19.23 5.03
CA THR A 77 -10.32 17.98 4.74
C THR A 77 -10.71 16.91 5.78
N TYR A 78 -10.45 15.63 5.50
CA TYR A 78 -10.75 14.54 6.45
C TYR A 78 -10.04 14.72 7.81
N VAL A 79 -8.78 15.15 7.78
CA VAL A 79 -8.02 15.56 8.97
C VAL A 79 -7.63 17.03 8.88
N GLY A 80 -7.33 17.68 10.01
CA GLY A 80 -6.93 19.10 10.02
C GLY A 80 -5.57 19.34 9.36
N LYS A 81 -5.27 20.59 9.01
CA LYS A 81 -4.03 21.00 8.32
C LYS A 81 -2.76 20.38 8.95
N GLY A 82 -2.58 20.54 10.27
CA GLY A 82 -1.44 19.96 11.01
C GLY A 82 -1.26 18.45 10.82
N LYS A 83 -2.36 17.71 10.70
CA LYS A 83 -2.33 16.27 10.43
C LYS A 83 -2.02 15.96 8.96
N VAL A 84 -2.38 16.82 8.03
CA VAL A 84 -1.94 16.70 6.63
C VAL A 84 -0.43 16.85 6.53
N GLU A 85 0.15 17.81 7.26
CA GLU A 85 1.61 17.93 7.33
C GLU A 85 2.26 16.69 7.97
N GLU A 86 1.71 16.18 9.08
CA GLU A 86 2.18 14.95 9.73
C GLU A 86 2.09 13.72 8.80
N ILE A 87 1.03 13.61 8.00
CA ILE A 87 0.91 12.54 6.98
C ILE A 87 2.02 12.68 5.93
N ASN A 88 2.28 13.89 5.41
CA ASN A 88 3.33 14.09 4.41
C ASN A 88 4.72 13.75 4.96
N GLU A 89 5.01 14.12 6.21
CA GLU A 89 6.26 13.78 6.88
C GLU A 89 6.39 12.26 7.04
N LEU A 90 5.34 11.59 7.49
CA LEU A 90 5.35 10.14 7.69
C LEU A 90 5.46 9.38 6.37
N VAL A 91 4.79 9.84 5.31
CA VAL A 91 4.93 9.28 3.96
C VAL A 91 6.37 9.38 3.47
N ALA A 92 7.03 10.51 3.70
CA ALA A 92 8.43 10.68 3.31
C ALA A 92 9.39 9.83 4.15
N GLN A 93 9.15 9.74 5.46
CA GLN A 93 9.95 8.93 6.39
C GLN A 93 9.84 7.43 6.09
N GLU A 94 8.62 6.97 5.83
CA GLU A 94 8.29 5.57 5.61
C GLU A 94 8.21 5.22 4.12
N GLU A 95 8.72 6.06 3.23
CA GLU A 95 8.72 5.84 1.77
C GLU A 95 7.39 5.25 1.27
N ALA A 96 6.27 5.72 1.83
CA ALA A 96 4.98 5.09 1.64
C ALA A 96 4.43 5.43 0.25
N GLN A 97 3.85 4.44 -0.42
CA GLN A 97 3.29 4.58 -1.77
C GLN A 97 1.81 4.92 -1.74
N VAL A 98 1.11 4.56 -0.66
CA VAL A 98 -0.33 4.74 -0.52
C VAL A 98 -0.70 5.26 0.88
N VAL A 99 -1.74 6.09 0.92
CA VAL A 99 -2.39 6.53 2.16
C VAL A 99 -3.84 6.05 2.11
N ILE A 100 -4.24 5.27 3.11
CA ILE A 100 -5.56 4.65 3.19
C ILE A 100 -6.35 5.34 4.29
N PHE A 101 -7.52 5.86 3.92
CA PHE A 101 -8.44 6.51 4.85
C PHE A 101 -9.56 5.54 5.22
N ASP A 102 -9.96 5.55 6.49
CA ASP A 102 -11.05 4.70 7.00
C ASP A 102 -12.42 5.06 6.43
N ASP A 103 -12.65 6.34 6.12
CA ASP A 103 -13.86 6.81 5.45
C ASP A 103 -13.60 7.21 3.99
N GLU A 104 -14.68 7.24 3.21
CA GLU A 104 -14.69 7.79 1.87
C GLU A 104 -14.38 9.29 1.86
N LEU A 105 -13.52 9.70 0.93
CA LEU A 105 -13.19 11.10 0.67
C LEU A 105 -14.05 11.66 -0.46
N THR A 106 -14.51 12.89 -0.31
CA THR A 106 -15.15 13.65 -1.40
C THR A 106 -14.10 14.42 -2.21
N PRO A 107 -14.22 14.50 -3.54
CA PRO A 107 -13.35 15.32 -4.39
C PRO A 107 -13.40 16.83 -4.09
#